data_AF-A0A1W9Z7V2-F1
#
_entry.id   AF-A0A1W9Z7V2-F1
#
_cell.length_a   1.000
_cell.length_b   1.000
_cell.length_c   1.000
_cell.angle_alpha   90.00
_cell.angle_beta   90.00
_cell.angle_gamma   90.00
#
_symmetry.space_group_name_H-M   'P 1'
#
loop_
_entity.id
_entity.type
_entity.pdbx_description
1 polymer ?
#
loop_
_entity_poly.entity_id
_entity_poly.type
_entity_poly.pdbx_seq_one_letter_code
_entity_poly.pdbx_strand_id
1 'polypeptide(L)'
;MLAAAQDEVSVAIAALFGAHGQAYQALSAQAATFQSQFVQALNFGAGSYAAAEASGAASVADPLLNAINSFFVTQTGRPLIGNGTNGKPGTGQNGTAAGWLIGNGGSGGSGASGASGGAGGKGGAAGLIGNGGAGGSGGTATGAAGTGGAGGAGGAAMLIGTGGAGGAGGHSANLTGGNGGAGGAGGNAGMLFGAAGTGGRGGFAFALGATGGSGGAGGAGGMFSDGGVGGAGGSGGTGGVGGAGGVGGMFSAGGTGGAGGTGSTLGNGGAGGAGGAGGM
;
A
#
# COMPACT_ATOMS: atom_id res chain seq x y z
N MET A 1 53.13 -12.71 1.14
CA MET A 1 53.81 -12.71 -0.17
C MET A 1 55.28 -12.43 0.04
N LEU A 2 56.16 -12.91 -0.83
CA LEU A 2 57.58 -12.56 -0.82
C LEU A 2 57.80 -11.23 -1.54
N ALA A 3 58.78 -10.43 -1.10
CA ALA A 3 59.18 -9.20 -1.76
C ALA A 3 59.81 -9.51 -3.14
N ALA A 4 59.52 -8.68 -4.14
CA ALA A 4 60.02 -8.87 -5.50
C ALA A 4 61.53 -8.58 -5.65
N ALA A 5 62.07 -7.73 -4.76
CA ALA A 5 63.48 -7.42 -4.60
C ALA A 5 63.78 -7.08 -3.12
N GLN A 6 65.05 -7.00 -2.74
CA GLN A 6 65.50 -6.74 -1.36
C GLN A 6 65.48 -5.27 -0.96
N ASP A 7 65.05 -4.37 -1.86
CA ASP A 7 64.92 -2.96 -1.54
C ASP A 7 63.78 -2.73 -0.53
N GLU A 8 63.94 -1.70 0.29
CA GLU A 8 63.02 -1.38 1.39
C GLU A 8 61.59 -1.09 0.89
N VAL A 9 61.43 -0.58 -0.33
CA VAL A 9 60.13 -0.29 -0.93
C VAL A 9 59.41 -1.58 -1.31
N SER A 10 60.09 -2.53 -1.94
CA SER A 10 59.54 -3.86 -2.26
C SER A 10 59.15 -4.65 -1.01
N VAL A 11 59.94 -4.57 0.06
CA VAL A 11 59.64 -5.21 1.36
C VAL A 11 58.43 -4.54 2.03
N ALA A 12 58.37 -3.21 2.06
CA ALA A 12 57.24 -2.47 2.62
C ALA A 12 55.93 -2.74 1.87
N ILE A 13 55.97 -2.81 0.54
CA ILE A 13 54.81 -3.14 -0.30
C ILE A 13 54.33 -4.58 -0.03
N ALA A 14 55.24 -5.56 0.05
CA ALA A 14 54.87 -6.94 0.35
C ALA A 14 54.27 -7.10 1.76
N ALA A 15 54.76 -6.33 2.74
CA ALA A 15 54.20 -6.28 4.09
C ALA A 15 52.80 -5.64 4.10
N LEU A 16 52.60 -4.55 3.35
CA LEU A 16 51.30 -3.89 3.20
C LEU A 16 50.27 -4.86 2.59
N PHE A 17 50.59 -5.50 1.45
CA PHE A 17 49.69 -6.47 0.82
C PHE A 17 49.46 -7.71 1.70
N GLY A 18 50.47 -8.15 2.48
CA GLY A 18 50.33 -9.22 3.45
C GLY A 18 49.35 -8.89 4.57
N ALA A 19 49.48 -7.69 5.17
CA ALA A 19 48.57 -7.19 6.19
C ALA A 19 47.14 -7.00 5.63
N HIS A 20 47.02 -6.50 4.40
CA HIS A 20 45.75 -6.32 3.72
C HIS A 20 45.05 -7.67 3.45
N GLY A 21 45.79 -8.69 3.01
CA GLY A 21 45.25 -10.04 2.80
C GLY A 21 44.73 -10.69 4.09
N GLN A 22 45.44 -10.52 5.20
CA GLN A 22 45.00 -11.00 6.52
C GLN A 22 43.74 -10.27 7.00
N ALA A 23 43.66 -8.95 6.81
CA ALA A 23 42.48 -8.17 7.13
C ALA A 23 41.25 -8.62 6.31
N TYR A 24 41.43 -8.91 5.02
CA TYR A 24 40.38 -9.47 4.17
C TYR A 24 39.90 -10.84 4.63
N GLN A 25 40.82 -11.73 5.05
CA GLN A 25 40.45 -13.05 5.57
C GLN A 25 39.65 -12.95 6.87
N ALA A 26 40.08 -12.08 7.80
CA ALA A 26 39.38 -11.82 9.06
C ALA A 26 37.97 -11.25 8.82
N LEU A 27 37.85 -10.27 7.93
CA LEU A 27 36.56 -9.69 7.55
C LEU A 27 35.63 -10.71 6.89
N SER A 28 36.17 -11.59 6.03
CA SER A 28 35.39 -12.64 5.36
C SER A 28 34.82 -13.66 6.36
N ALA A 29 35.60 -14.04 7.37
CA ALA A 29 35.13 -14.94 8.45
C ALA A 29 34.03 -14.28 9.30
N GLN A 30 34.18 -12.99 9.59
CA GLN A 30 33.16 -12.21 10.32
C GLN A 30 31.87 -12.07 9.50
N ALA A 31 31.98 -11.81 8.20
CA ALA A 31 30.84 -11.75 7.28
C ALA A 31 30.10 -13.10 7.19
N ALA A 32 30.81 -14.23 7.20
CA ALA A 32 30.17 -15.55 7.22
C ALA A 32 29.36 -15.78 8.50
N THR A 33 29.88 -15.35 9.65
CA THR A 33 29.16 -15.45 10.94
C THR A 33 27.94 -14.55 10.97
N PHE A 34 28.06 -13.31 10.47
CA PHE A 34 26.93 -12.40 10.32
C PHE A 34 25.85 -12.99 9.40
N GLN A 35 26.24 -13.56 8.25
CA GLN A 35 25.29 -14.18 7.33
C GLN A 35 24.52 -15.34 7.98
N SER A 36 25.20 -16.20 8.76
CA SER A 36 24.53 -17.28 9.49
C SER A 36 23.54 -16.76 10.52
N GLN A 37 23.92 -15.73 11.30
CA GLN A 37 23.02 -15.11 12.28
C GLN A 37 21.83 -14.40 11.61
N PHE A 38 22.07 -13.74 10.47
CA PHE A 38 21.03 -13.09 9.69
C PHE A 38 19.98 -14.09 9.20
N VAL A 39 20.43 -15.22 8.62
CA VAL A 39 19.51 -16.27 8.15
C VAL A 39 18.76 -16.92 9.31
N GLN A 40 19.42 -17.16 10.45
CA GLN A 40 18.77 -17.69 11.65
C GLN A 40 17.68 -16.73 12.17
N ALA A 41 17.98 -15.44 12.27
CA ALA A 41 17.01 -14.43 12.68
C ALA A 41 15.84 -14.34 11.68
N LEU A 42 16.12 -14.44 10.38
CA LEU A 42 15.10 -14.44 9.34
C LEU A 42 14.15 -15.63 9.47
N ASN A 43 14.68 -16.83 9.70
CA ASN A 43 13.89 -18.05 9.86
C ASN A 43 13.05 -18.01 11.15
N PHE A 44 13.60 -17.48 12.24
CA PHE A 44 12.86 -17.30 13.49
C PHE A 44 11.72 -16.28 13.32
N GLY A 45 11.99 -15.16 12.62
CA GLY A 45 10.99 -14.18 12.26
C GLY A 45 9.86 -14.81 11.43
N ALA A 46 10.19 -15.53 10.36
CA ALA A 46 9.22 -16.22 9.51
C ALA A 46 8.35 -17.23 10.29
N GLY A 47 8.95 -18.00 11.21
CA GLY A 47 8.23 -18.91 12.09
C GLY A 47 7.29 -18.20 13.07
N SER A 48 7.69 -17.04 13.59
CA SER A 48 6.86 -16.23 14.48
C SER A 48 5.61 -15.69 13.74
N TYR A 49 5.77 -15.22 12.50
CA TYR A 49 4.64 -14.80 11.67
C TYR A 49 3.72 -15.97 11.29
N ALA A 50 4.28 -17.13 10.93
CA ALA A 50 3.49 -18.32 10.63
C ALA A 50 2.68 -18.83 11.84
N ALA A 51 3.27 -18.81 13.03
CA ALA A 51 2.59 -19.19 14.27
C ALA A 51 1.47 -18.21 14.66
N ALA A 52 1.67 -16.92 14.42
CA ALA A 52 0.64 -15.90 14.64
C ALA A 52 -0.55 -16.08 13.69
N GLU A 53 -0.31 -16.33 12.40
CA GLU A 53 -1.35 -16.65 11.41
C GLU A 53 -2.12 -17.92 11.80
N ALA A 54 -1.42 -18.97 12.23
CA ALA A 54 -2.07 -20.23 12.63
C ALA A 54 -2.96 -20.08 13.87
N SER A 55 -2.53 -19.29 14.86
CA SER A 55 -3.34 -18.99 16.05
C SER A 55 -4.57 -18.11 15.73
N GLY A 56 -4.41 -17.15 14.82
CA GLY A 56 -5.53 -16.35 14.30
C GLY A 56 -6.54 -17.19 13.52
N ALA A 57 -6.09 -18.15 12.70
CA ALA A 57 -6.99 -19.05 11.97
C ALA A 57 -7.74 -20.01 12.92
N ALA A 58 -7.08 -20.51 13.97
CA ALA A 58 -7.68 -21.43 14.94
C ALA A 58 -8.79 -20.78 15.77
N SER A 59 -8.65 -19.49 16.12
CA SER A 59 -9.68 -18.73 16.84
C SER A 59 -10.91 -18.40 15.98
N VAL A 60 -10.77 -18.33 14.65
CA VAL A 60 -11.90 -18.15 13.70
C VAL A 60 -12.65 -19.46 13.43
N ALA A 61 -12.00 -20.62 13.66
CA ALA A 61 -12.58 -21.95 13.46
C ALA A 61 -13.29 -22.52 14.71
N ASP A 62 -13.51 -21.71 15.75
CA ASP A 62 -14.18 -22.13 16.99
C ASP A 62 -15.62 -22.68 16.69
N PRO A 63 -15.96 -23.90 17.14
CA PRO A 63 -17.29 -24.49 16.96
C PRO A 63 -18.44 -23.58 17.41
N LEU A 64 -18.23 -22.77 18.45
CA LEU A 64 -19.22 -21.82 18.94
C LEU A 64 -19.41 -20.63 17.99
N LEU A 65 -18.32 -20.07 17.46
CA LEU A 65 -18.40 -19.01 16.44
C LEU A 65 -19.06 -19.52 15.16
N ASN A 66 -18.77 -20.75 14.76
CA ASN A 66 -19.43 -21.39 13.62
C ASN A 66 -20.94 -21.55 13.85
N ALA A 67 -21.35 -21.98 15.04
CA ALA A 67 -22.77 -22.10 15.40
C ALA A 67 -23.48 -20.74 15.38
N ILE A 68 -22.86 -19.70 15.96
CA ILE A 68 -23.39 -18.33 15.95
C ILE A 68 -23.49 -17.82 14.52
N ASN A 69 -22.42 -17.92 13.74
CA ASN A 69 -22.40 -17.42 12.36
C ASN A 69 -23.35 -18.18 11.43
N SER A 70 -23.52 -19.48 11.62
CA SER A 70 -24.43 -20.29 10.78
C SER A 70 -25.86 -19.75 10.78
N PHE A 71 -26.36 -19.32 11.94
CA PHE A 71 -27.66 -18.66 12.02
C PHE A 71 -27.71 -17.40 11.15
N PHE A 72 -26.75 -16.49 11.29
CA PHE A 72 -26.73 -15.23 10.54
C PHE A 72 -26.48 -15.42 9.04
N VAL A 73 -25.63 -16.37 8.66
CA VAL A 73 -25.40 -16.72 7.26
C VAL A 73 -26.68 -17.27 6.63
N THR A 74 -27.40 -18.15 7.34
CA THR A 74 -28.67 -18.71 6.86
C THR A 74 -29.74 -17.63 6.67
N GLN A 75 -29.82 -16.66 7.60
CA GLN A 75 -30.87 -15.64 7.60
C GLN A 75 -30.54 -14.40 6.76
N THR A 76 -29.26 -14.04 6.63
CA THR A 76 -28.83 -12.76 6.04
C THR A 76 -27.80 -12.89 4.93
N GLY A 77 -27.31 -14.11 4.66
CA GLY A 77 -26.24 -14.38 3.70
C GLY A 77 -24.85 -13.91 4.15
N ARG A 78 -24.71 -13.40 5.39
CA ARG A 78 -23.46 -12.85 5.93
C ARG A 78 -23.25 -13.27 7.38
N PRO A 79 -21.99 -13.50 7.81
CA PRO A 79 -21.71 -13.85 9.19
C PRO A 79 -21.97 -12.67 10.13
N LEU A 80 -22.20 -12.95 11.42
CA LEU A 80 -22.26 -11.91 12.45
C LEU A 80 -20.85 -11.40 12.76
N ILE A 81 -19.91 -12.32 12.94
CA ILE A 81 -18.52 -12.06 13.31
C ILE A 81 -17.61 -12.71 12.27
N GLY A 82 -16.69 -11.94 11.70
CA GLY A 82 -15.70 -12.45 10.77
C GLY A 82 -15.15 -11.37 9.86
N ASN A 83 -13.89 -11.52 9.47
CA ASN A 83 -13.28 -10.63 8.50
C ASN A 83 -13.82 -10.92 7.09
N GLY A 84 -13.78 -9.90 6.24
CA GLY A 84 -13.99 -10.04 4.81
C GLY A 84 -12.81 -10.75 4.15
N THR A 85 -13.09 -11.46 3.07
CA THR A 85 -12.10 -12.13 2.25
C THR A 85 -11.44 -11.14 1.30
N ASN A 86 -10.12 -11.23 1.17
CA ASN A 86 -9.37 -10.39 0.25
C ASN A 86 -9.67 -10.75 -1.21
N GLY A 87 -9.76 -9.74 -2.07
CA GLY A 87 -9.83 -9.91 -3.51
C GLY A 87 -8.54 -10.52 -4.05
N LYS A 88 -8.67 -11.38 -5.08
CA LYS A 88 -7.52 -12.07 -5.66
C LYS A 88 -6.55 -11.08 -6.35
N PRO A 89 -5.25 -11.11 -6.06
CA PRO A 89 -4.26 -10.27 -6.75
C PRO A 89 -4.26 -10.46 -8.27
N GLY A 90 -4.02 -9.38 -9.00
CA GLY A 90 -3.98 -9.37 -10.47
C GLY A 90 -5.34 -9.55 -11.15
N THR A 91 -6.45 -9.51 -10.41
CA THR A 91 -7.80 -9.68 -10.99
C THR A 91 -8.67 -8.43 -10.87
N GLY A 92 -8.28 -7.46 -10.05
CA GLY A 92 -9.13 -6.32 -9.69
C GLY A 92 -10.36 -6.72 -8.87
N GLN A 93 -10.44 -7.96 -8.35
CA GLN A 93 -11.56 -8.38 -7.51
C GLN A 93 -11.65 -7.54 -6.25
N ASN A 94 -12.86 -7.14 -5.88
CA ASN A 94 -13.09 -6.43 -4.63
C ASN A 94 -12.84 -7.36 -3.44
N GLY A 95 -12.38 -6.80 -2.32
CA GLY A 95 -12.47 -7.47 -1.03
C GLY A 95 -13.93 -7.54 -0.59
N THR A 96 -14.32 -8.64 0.06
CA THR A 96 -15.69 -8.79 0.57
C THR A 96 -15.86 -7.99 1.85
N ALA A 97 -17.10 -7.61 2.15
CA ALA A 97 -17.42 -7.00 3.42
C ALA A 97 -17.21 -8.01 4.57
N ALA A 98 -16.90 -7.47 5.76
CA ALA A 98 -16.85 -8.24 6.99
C ALA A 98 -18.22 -8.77 7.42
N GLY A 99 -18.26 -9.48 8.55
CA GLY A 99 -19.48 -9.78 9.29
C GLY A 99 -20.19 -8.52 9.78
N TRP A 100 -21.44 -8.68 10.21
CA TRP A 100 -22.29 -7.54 10.58
C TRP A 100 -21.79 -6.76 11.80
N LEU A 101 -21.35 -7.47 12.84
CA LEU A 101 -21.05 -6.87 14.13
C LEU A 101 -19.56 -6.60 14.29
N ILE A 102 -18.73 -7.63 14.14
CA ILE A 102 -17.28 -7.53 14.34
C ILE A 102 -16.57 -8.09 13.13
N GLY A 103 -15.68 -7.29 12.55
CA GLY A 103 -14.75 -7.76 11.53
C GLY A 103 -14.23 -6.66 10.64
N ASN A 104 -13.02 -6.88 10.14
CA ASN A 104 -12.38 -6.01 9.18
C ASN A 104 -12.81 -6.38 7.77
N GLY A 105 -13.00 -5.39 6.89
CA GLY A 105 -13.26 -5.64 5.49
C GLY A 105 -12.04 -6.23 4.78
N GLY A 106 -12.27 -7.08 3.76
CA GLY A 106 -11.17 -7.66 2.98
C GLY A 106 -10.49 -6.60 2.10
N SER A 107 -9.20 -6.74 1.84
CA SER A 107 -8.49 -5.86 0.90
C SER A 107 -8.94 -6.12 -0.54
N GLY A 108 -9.00 -5.09 -1.38
CA GLY A 108 -9.16 -5.24 -2.81
C GLY A 108 -7.94 -5.88 -3.47
N GLY A 109 -8.17 -6.75 -4.44
CA GLY A 109 -7.11 -7.34 -5.26
C GLY A 109 -6.52 -6.32 -6.24
N SER A 110 -5.23 -6.40 -6.51
CA SER A 110 -4.60 -5.55 -7.52
C SER A 110 -5.16 -5.85 -8.92
N GLY A 111 -5.17 -4.84 -9.79
CA GLY A 111 -5.54 -4.99 -11.19
C GLY A 111 -4.48 -5.74 -12.01
N ALA A 112 -4.92 -6.44 -13.05
CA ALA A 112 -4.02 -7.12 -13.99
C ALA A 112 -3.15 -6.13 -14.75
N SER A 113 -1.89 -6.47 -15.01
CA SER A 113 -1.11 -5.83 -16.07
C SER A 113 -1.63 -6.23 -17.45
N GLY A 114 -1.56 -5.36 -18.43
CA GLY A 114 -2.03 -5.66 -19.77
C GLY A 114 -1.86 -4.49 -20.75
N ALA A 115 -2.42 -4.64 -21.95
CA ALA A 115 -2.40 -3.58 -22.97
C ALA A 115 -2.88 -2.24 -22.39
N SER A 116 -3.95 -2.28 -21.59
CA SER A 116 -4.25 -1.27 -20.57
C SER A 116 -4.20 -1.93 -19.20
N GLY A 117 -3.92 -1.13 -18.17
CA GLY A 117 -3.91 -1.63 -16.80
C GLY A 117 -5.32 -1.92 -16.31
N GLY A 118 -5.54 -3.10 -15.72
CA GLY A 118 -6.81 -3.42 -15.04
C GLY A 118 -7.01 -2.57 -13.80
N ALA A 119 -8.26 -2.25 -13.45
CA ALA A 119 -8.55 -1.53 -12.21
C ALA A 119 -8.22 -2.38 -10.97
N GLY A 120 -7.78 -1.73 -9.90
CA GLY A 120 -7.69 -2.33 -8.59
C GLY A 120 -9.08 -2.50 -7.97
N GLY A 121 -9.27 -3.61 -7.26
CA GLY A 121 -10.51 -3.89 -6.56
C GLY A 121 -10.73 -2.96 -5.38
N LYS A 122 -11.98 -2.67 -5.03
CA LYS A 122 -12.32 -1.92 -3.83
C LYS A 122 -12.04 -2.75 -2.58
N GLY A 123 -11.65 -2.10 -1.49
CA GLY A 123 -11.65 -2.71 -0.17
C GLY A 123 -13.08 -2.94 0.34
N GLY A 124 -13.26 -4.01 1.09
CA GLY A 124 -14.53 -4.35 1.70
C GLY A 124 -14.87 -3.43 2.88
N ALA A 125 -16.16 -3.22 3.13
CA ALA A 125 -16.62 -2.52 4.32
C ALA A 125 -16.37 -3.35 5.59
N ALA A 126 -16.12 -2.67 6.71
CA ALA A 126 -16.07 -3.30 8.02
C ALA A 126 -17.46 -3.70 8.52
N GLY A 127 -17.48 -4.44 9.64
CA GLY A 127 -18.67 -4.59 10.48
C GLY A 127 -18.95 -3.32 11.29
N LEU A 128 -19.90 -3.40 12.22
CA LEU A 128 -20.17 -2.30 13.15
C LEU A 128 -18.89 -1.85 13.88
N ILE A 129 -18.10 -2.83 14.34
CA ILE A 129 -16.77 -2.66 14.89
C ILE A 129 -15.77 -3.35 13.96
N GLY A 130 -14.83 -2.58 13.44
CA GLY A 130 -13.76 -3.08 12.58
C GLY A 130 -13.28 -2.05 11.57
N ASN A 131 -12.17 -2.37 10.94
CA ASN A 131 -11.51 -1.50 9.97
C ASN A 131 -11.95 -1.84 8.55
N GLY A 132 -12.13 -0.83 7.71
CA GLY A 132 -12.38 -1.04 6.29
C GLY A 132 -11.13 -1.60 5.59
N GLY A 133 -11.34 -2.45 4.58
CA GLY A 133 -10.25 -3.05 3.82
C GLY A 133 -9.53 -2.03 2.94
N ALA A 134 -8.23 -2.21 2.69
CA ALA A 134 -7.51 -1.36 1.73
C ALA A 134 -8.00 -1.58 0.29
N GLY A 135 -7.98 -0.55 -0.53
CA GLY A 135 -8.20 -0.67 -1.97
C GLY A 135 -7.00 -1.30 -2.67
N GLY A 136 -7.25 -2.12 -3.69
CA GLY A 136 -6.23 -2.74 -4.52
C GLY A 136 -5.56 -1.73 -5.44
N SER A 137 -4.28 -1.92 -5.75
CA SER A 137 -3.59 -1.07 -6.72
C SER A 137 -4.10 -1.31 -8.15
N GLY A 138 -4.10 -0.28 -8.99
CA GLY A 138 -4.32 -0.42 -10.42
C GLY A 138 -3.17 -1.18 -11.09
N GLY A 139 -3.49 -1.91 -12.16
CA GLY A 139 -2.52 -2.66 -12.96
C GLY A 139 -1.71 -1.77 -13.87
N THR A 140 -0.54 -2.24 -14.29
CA THR A 140 0.33 -1.50 -15.20
C THR A 140 -0.09 -1.69 -16.66
N ALA A 141 -0.16 -0.62 -17.43
CA ALA A 141 -0.29 -0.68 -18.87
C ALA A 141 1.05 -0.90 -19.56
N THR A 142 1.09 -1.88 -20.47
CA THR A 142 2.25 -2.23 -21.30
C THR A 142 1.99 -2.03 -22.80
N GLY A 143 0.73 -1.84 -23.21
CA GLY A 143 0.36 -1.58 -24.59
C GLY A 143 0.68 -0.15 -25.05
N ALA A 144 0.79 0.05 -26.37
CA ALA A 144 0.92 1.38 -26.94
C ALA A 144 -0.32 2.23 -26.61
N ALA A 145 -0.11 3.47 -26.15
CA ALA A 145 -1.16 4.35 -25.65
C ALA A 145 -1.98 3.82 -24.45
N GLY A 146 -1.56 2.71 -23.83
CA GLY A 146 -2.28 2.09 -22.72
C GLY A 146 -2.26 2.95 -21.46
N THR A 147 -3.42 3.12 -20.82
CA THR A 147 -3.53 3.83 -19.55
C THR A 147 -3.35 2.89 -18.37
N GLY A 148 -2.62 3.35 -17.35
CA GLY A 148 -2.53 2.62 -16.09
C GLY A 148 -3.91 2.46 -15.45
N GLY A 149 -4.15 1.32 -14.81
CA GLY A 149 -5.45 1.04 -14.19
C GLY A 149 -5.71 1.97 -13.01
N ALA A 150 -6.96 2.33 -12.74
CA ALA A 150 -7.29 3.07 -11.53
C ALA A 150 -7.05 2.22 -10.27
N GLY A 151 -6.61 2.85 -9.18
CA GLY A 151 -6.59 2.23 -7.86
C GLY A 151 -8.01 2.05 -7.31
N GLY A 152 -8.24 0.99 -6.56
CA GLY A 152 -9.50 0.72 -5.89
C GLY A 152 -9.72 1.63 -4.70
N ALA A 153 -10.97 1.97 -4.39
CA ALA A 153 -11.28 2.71 -3.17
C ALA A 153 -11.05 1.85 -1.91
N GLY A 154 -10.65 2.48 -0.81
CA GLY A 154 -10.65 1.84 0.50
C GLY A 154 -12.07 1.61 1.03
N GLY A 155 -12.23 0.58 1.86
CA GLY A 155 -13.49 0.27 2.52
C GLY A 155 -13.78 1.21 3.68
N ALA A 156 -15.04 1.46 3.97
CA ALA A 156 -15.45 2.27 5.12
C ALA A 156 -15.52 1.43 6.40
N ALA A 157 -15.28 2.08 7.53
CA ALA A 157 -15.71 1.62 8.85
C ALA A 157 -17.12 2.15 9.18
N MET A 158 -17.78 1.57 10.19
CA MET A 158 -19.18 1.89 10.53
C MET A 158 -19.29 2.70 11.83
N LEU A 159 -19.19 2.06 13.01
CA LEU A 159 -19.31 2.76 14.30
C LEU A 159 -17.93 3.04 14.91
N ILE A 160 -17.12 1.99 15.03
CA ILE A 160 -15.76 2.05 15.57
C ILE A 160 -14.82 1.34 14.61
N GLY A 161 -13.80 2.06 14.15
CA GLY A 161 -12.73 1.51 13.33
C GLY A 161 -12.25 2.49 12.27
N THR A 162 -11.14 2.14 11.63
CA THR A 162 -10.51 3.02 10.64
C THR A 162 -11.03 2.73 9.24
N GLY A 163 -11.15 3.77 8.42
CA GLY A 163 -11.34 3.60 6.98
C GLY A 163 -10.08 3.00 6.32
N GLY A 164 -10.27 2.19 5.29
CA GLY A 164 -9.17 1.61 4.52
C GLY A 164 -8.49 2.65 3.63
N ALA A 165 -7.19 2.51 3.38
CA ALA A 165 -6.49 3.35 2.40
C ALA A 165 -6.98 3.07 0.97
N GLY A 166 -7.00 4.09 0.13
CA GLY A 166 -7.21 3.94 -1.31
C GLY A 166 -5.99 3.32 -1.99
N GLY A 167 -6.23 2.49 -3.01
CA GLY A 167 -5.18 1.84 -3.78
C GLY A 167 -4.46 2.83 -4.69
N ALA A 168 -3.17 2.61 -4.94
CA ALA A 168 -2.42 3.41 -5.90
C ALA A 168 -2.91 3.18 -7.34
N GLY A 169 -2.87 4.21 -8.17
CA GLY A 169 -3.08 4.10 -9.60
C GLY A 169 -1.92 3.37 -10.29
N GLY A 170 -2.27 2.56 -11.28
CA GLY A 170 -1.33 1.81 -12.10
C GLY A 170 -0.49 2.69 -13.02
N HIS A 171 0.67 2.21 -13.43
CA HIS A 171 1.58 2.96 -14.28
C HIS A 171 1.28 2.75 -15.76
N SER A 172 1.61 3.72 -16.61
CA SER A 172 1.81 3.50 -18.04
C SER A 172 3.30 3.45 -18.36
N ALA A 173 3.76 2.29 -18.82
CA ALA A 173 5.19 2.00 -19.03
C ALA A 173 5.68 2.23 -20.47
N ASN A 174 4.81 2.68 -21.38
CA ASN A 174 5.12 2.78 -22.80
C ASN A 174 5.46 4.23 -23.22
N LEU A 175 6.40 4.39 -24.16
CA LEU A 175 6.82 5.69 -24.71
C LEU A 175 5.79 6.27 -25.69
N THR A 176 4.94 5.43 -26.28
CA THR A 176 4.00 5.80 -27.35
C THR A 176 2.67 6.36 -26.81
N GLY A 177 2.69 6.97 -25.63
CA GLY A 177 1.52 7.56 -24.97
C GLY A 177 0.89 6.66 -23.90
N GLY A 178 -0.09 7.23 -23.18
CA GLY A 178 -0.85 6.57 -22.11
C GLY A 178 -0.65 7.23 -20.75
N ASN A 179 -1.75 7.67 -20.13
CA ASN A 179 -1.71 8.30 -18.81
C ASN A 179 -1.49 7.29 -17.69
N GLY A 180 -0.98 7.78 -16.56
CA GLY A 180 -1.00 7.03 -15.31
C GLY A 180 -2.43 6.88 -14.80
N GLY A 181 -2.73 5.78 -14.12
CA GLY A 181 -4.04 5.55 -13.53
C GLY A 181 -4.28 6.44 -12.32
N ALA A 182 -5.54 6.84 -12.08
CA ALA A 182 -5.87 7.59 -10.88
C ALA A 182 -5.71 6.73 -9.60
N GLY A 183 -5.33 7.36 -8.49
CA GLY A 183 -5.39 6.72 -7.18
C GLY A 183 -6.83 6.57 -6.68
N GLY A 184 -7.09 5.52 -5.90
CA GLY A 184 -8.39 5.28 -5.29
C GLY A 184 -8.65 6.18 -4.09
N ALA A 185 -9.91 6.48 -3.81
CA ALA A 185 -10.27 7.23 -2.61
C ALA A 185 -10.01 6.42 -1.32
N GLY A 186 -9.65 7.10 -0.24
CA GLY A 186 -9.65 6.51 1.10
C GLY A 186 -11.07 6.23 1.59
N GLY A 187 -11.22 5.21 2.44
CA GLY A 187 -12.48 4.86 3.08
C GLY A 187 -12.77 5.76 4.27
N ASN A 188 -14.05 5.92 4.60
CA ASN A 188 -14.46 6.74 5.74
C ASN A 188 -14.13 6.04 7.07
N ALA A 189 -13.79 6.85 8.07
CA ALA A 189 -13.70 6.43 9.47
C ALA A 189 -15.04 5.92 10.02
N GLY A 190 -14.97 5.20 11.14
CA GLY A 190 -16.14 4.88 11.95
C GLY A 190 -16.74 6.15 12.56
N MET A 191 -18.07 6.15 12.73
CA MET A 191 -18.82 7.33 13.18
C MET A 191 -18.32 7.93 14.49
N LEU A 192 -17.87 7.11 15.46
CA LEU A 192 -17.44 7.58 16.77
C LEU A 192 -15.92 7.66 16.87
N PHE A 193 -15.22 6.58 16.51
CA PHE A 193 -13.76 6.49 16.63
C PHE A 193 -13.13 5.78 15.43
N GLY A 194 -11.87 6.15 15.18
CA GLY A 194 -11.00 5.54 14.17
C GLY A 194 -10.63 6.52 13.07
N ALA A 195 -9.42 6.39 12.52
CA ALA A 195 -8.91 7.32 11.51
C ALA A 195 -9.60 7.10 10.15
N ALA A 196 -9.75 8.18 9.39
CA ALA A 196 -10.17 8.09 8.00
C ALA A 196 -9.04 7.56 7.12
N GLY A 197 -9.40 6.86 6.05
CA GLY A 197 -8.44 6.32 5.10
C GLY A 197 -7.78 7.41 4.26
N THR A 198 -6.49 7.25 3.96
CA THR A 198 -5.78 8.14 3.03
C THR A 198 -6.15 7.80 1.59
N GLY A 199 -6.17 8.80 0.71
CA GLY A 199 -6.27 8.60 -0.72
C GLY A 199 -5.02 7.94 -1.31
N GLY A 200 -5.23 7.11 -2.33
CA GLY A 200 -4.16 6.45 -3.06
C GLY A 200 -3.39 7.41 -3.96
N ARG A 201 -2.11 7.14 -4.19
CA ARG A 201 -1.31 7.95 -5.13
C ARG A 201 -1.73 7.71 -6.57
N GLY A 202 -1.65 8.73 -7.40
CA GLY A 202 -1.78 8.58 -8.85
C GLY A 202 -0.59 7.84 -9.46
N GLY A 203 -0.85 7.15 -10.57
CA GLY A 203 0.14 6.35 -11.28
C GLY A 203 1.09 7.18 -12.13
N PHE A 204 2.28 6.65 -12.37
CA PHE A 204 3.27 7.25 -13.25
C PHE A 204 2.90 7.10 -14.74
N ALA A 205 3.28 8.07 -15.58
CA ALA A 205 3.19 7.99 -17.04
C ALA A 205 4.56 8.22 -17.70
N PHE A 206 5.03 7.27 -18.52
CA PHE A 206 6.38 7.35 -19.11
C PHE A 206 6.48 8.30 -20.33
N ALA A 207 5.43 8.41 -21.14
CA ALA A 207 5.48 9.15 -22.41
C ALA A 207 5.57 10.68 -22.24
N LEU A 208 6.33 11.34 -23.13
CA LEU A 208 6.71 12.76 -23.04
C LEU A 208 5.52 13.76 -23.08
N GLY A 209 4.34 13.32 -23.50
CA GLY A 209 3.09 14.11 -23.47
C GLY A 209 2.00 13.55 -22.58
N ALA A 210 2.24 12.42 -21.89
CA ALA A 210 1.23 11.80 -21.05
C ALA A 210 1.19 12.44 -19.66
N THR A 211 0.01 12.55 -19.08
CA THR A 211 -0.16 13.04 -17.70
C THR A 211 -0.04 11.87 -16.73
N GLY A 212 0.69 12.07 -15.64
CA GLY A 212 0.59 11.20 -14.48
C GLY A 212 -0.85 11.17 -13.94
N GLY A 213 -1.22 10.08 -13.27
CA GLY A 213 -2.56 9.92 -12.73
C GLY A 213 -2.84 10.90 -11.61
N SER A 214 -4.11 11.26 -11.39
CA SER A 214 -4.49 12.04 -10.23
C SER A 214 -4.36 11.23 -8.93
N GLY A 215 -4.08 11.90 -7.82
CA GLY A 215 -4.22 11.32 -6.49
C GLY A 215 -5.69 11.12 -6.11
N GLY A 216 -5.97 10.09 -5.32
CA GLY A 216 -7.30 9.82 -4.78
C GLY A 216 -7.64 10.74 -3.62
N ALA A 217 -8.93 11.02 -3.39
CA ALA A 217 -9.35 11.79 -2.22
C ALA A 217 -9.12 11.01 -0.91
N GLY A 218 -8.88 11.74 0.19
CA GLY A 218 -8.94 11.15 1.53
C GLY A 218 -10.38 10.83 1.95
N GLY A 219 -10.56 9.86 2.85
CA GLY A 219 -11.86 9.49 3.41
C GLY A 219 -12.37 10.52 4.43
N ALA A 220 -13.67 10.55 4.70
CA ALA A 220 -14.22 11.41 5.74
C ALA A 220 -13.94 10.86 7.15
N GLY A 221 -13.69 11.77 8.10
CA GLY A 221 -13.60 11.49 9.52
C GLY A 221 -14.97 11.20 10.17
N GLY A 222 -14.95 10.49 11.30
CA GLY A 222 -16.09 10.36 12.22
C GLY A 222 -16.11 11.49 13.24
N MET A 223 -17.05 11.50 14.19
CA MET A 223 -17.28 12.59 15.16
C MET A 223 -16.01 13.19 15.78
N PHE A 224 -15.03 12.34 16.14
CA PHE A 224 -13.78 12.74 16.79
C PHE A 224 -12.52 12.43 15.96
N SER A 225 -12.67 12.24 14.65
CA SER A 225 -11.55 11.89 13.78
C SER A 225 -11.36 12.92 12.68
N ASP A 226 -10.09 13.21 12.38
CA ASP A 226 -9.76 14.05 11.24
C ASP A 226 -10.14 13.37 9.92
N GLY A 227 -10.30 14.20 8.90
CA GLY A 227 -10.41 13.73 7.53
C GLY A 227 -9.12 13.10 7.03
N GLY A 228 -9.23 12.14 6.12
CA GLY A 228 -8.08 11.45 5.55
C GLY A 228 -7.25 12.36 4.65
N VAL A 229 -5.95 12.12 4.58
CA VAL A 229 -5.07 12.87 3.67
C VAL A 229 -5.35 12.46 2.22
N GLY A 230 -5.41 13.44 1.31
CA GLY A 230 -5.49 13.20 -0.13
C GLY A 230 -4.21 12.58 -0.68
N GLY A 231 -4.35 11.70 -1.67
CA GLY A 231 -3.22 11.04 -2.33
C GLY A 231 -2.43 12.00 -3.21
N ALA A 232 -1.12 11.77 -3.35
CA ALA A 232 -0.30 12.56 -4.27
C ALA A 232 -0.66 12.25 -5.74
N GLY A 233 -0.56 13.23 -6.62
CA GLY A 233 -0.57 13.02 -8.06
C GLY A 233 0.66 12.23 -8.54
N GLY A 234 0.49 11.46 -9.61
CA GLY A 234 1.56 10.71 -10.25
C GLY A 234 2.41 11.59 -11.18
N SER A 235 3.64 11.19 -11.42
CA SER A 235 4.53 11.92 -12.34
C SER A 235 4.27 11.56 -13.80
N GLY A 236 4.57 12.48 -14.72
CA GLY A 236 4.48 12.22 -16.15
C GLY A 236 5.09 13.33 -16.99
N GLY A 237 4.85 13.31 -18.31
CA GLY A 237 5.12 14.44 -19.19
C GLY A 237 4.52 15.72 -18.61
N THR A 238 3.26 15.64 -18.17
CA THR A 238 2.64 16.56 -17.20
C THR A 238 2.36 15.83 -15.88
N GLY A 239 2.56 16.50 -14.75
CA GLY A 239 2.27 15.94 -13.44
C GLY A 239 0.76 15.82 -13.19
N GLY A 240 0.33 14.71 -12.58
CA GLY A 240 -1.06 14.52 -12.15
C GLY A 240 -1.43 15.43 -10.98
N VAL A 241 -2.69 15.80 -10.84
CA VAL A 241 -3.16 16.61 -9.70
C VAL A 241 -3.17 15.80 -8.40
N GLY A 242 -2.90 16.44 -7.27
CA GLY A 242 -3.09 15.86 -5.94
C GLY A 242 -4.57 15.67 -5.62
N GLY A 243 -4.88 14.64 -4.83
CA GLY A 243 -6.23 14.36 -4.35
C GLY A 243 -6.63 15.31 -3.22
N ALA A 244 -7.92 15.59 -3.10
CA ALA A 244 -8.42 16.40 -1.98
C ALA A 244 -8.28 15.67 -0.64
N GLY A 245 -8.08 16.42 0.43
CA GLY A 245 -8.24 15.91 1.79
C GLY A 245 -9.71 15.62 2.10
N GLY A 246 -9.95 14.65 2.98
CA GLY A 246 -11.28 14.29 3.43
C GLY A 246 -11.85 15.31 4.42
N VAL A 247 -13.17 15.37 4.53
CA VAL A 247 -13.84 16.21 5.54
C VAL A 247 -13.60 15.63 6.94
N GLY A 248 -13.35 16.49 7.92
CA GLY A 248 -13.19 16.12 9.32
C GLY A 248 -14.49 15.80 10.04
N GLY A 249 -14.35 15.19 11.20
CA GLY A 249 -15.41 15.03 12.19
C GLY A 249 -15.97 16.32 12.74
N MET A 250 -17.09 16.21 13.45
CA MET A 250 -17.73 17.34 14.12
C MET A 250 -16.79 18.09 15.09
N PHE A 251 -15.83 17.39 15.69
CA PHE A 251 -14.86 17.94 16.65
C PHE A 251 -13.42 17.79 16.17
N SER A 252 -13.20 17.79 14.86
CA SER A 252 -11.90 17.41 14.27
C SER A 252 -11.58 18.22 13.02
N ALA A 253 -10.32 18.19 12.61
CA ALA A 253 -9.86 18.93 11.43
C ALA A 253 -10.17 18.17 10.14
N GLY A 254 -10.25 18.90 9.03
CA GLY A 254 -10.22 18.28 7.71
C GLY A 254 -8.85 17.69 7.40
N GLY A 255 -8.82 16.72 6.50
CA GLY A 255 -7.59 16.14 6.02
C GLY A 255 -6.81 17.10 5.14
N THR A 256 -5.50 16.96 5.08
CA THR A 256 -4.69 17.75 4.14
C THR A 256 -4.90 17.25 2.70
N GLY A 257 -4.82 18.16 1.73
CA GLY A 257 -4.75 17.78 0.32
C GLY A 257 -3.43 17.08 -0.02
N GLY A 258 -3.44 16.30 -1.10
CA GLY A 258 -2.26 15.63 -1.62
C GLY A 258 -1.37 16.55 -2.44
N ALA A 259 -0.07 16.26 -2.50
CA ALA A 259 0.82 16.99 -3.40
C ALA A 259 0.48 16.71 -4.88
N GLY A 260 0.75 17.68 -5.76
CA GLY A 260 0.73 17.44 -7.20
C GLY A 260 1.92 16.58 -7.64
N GLY A 261 1.78 15.90 -8.76
CA GLY A 261 2.82 15.08 -9.38
C GLY A 261 3.87 15.92 -10.11
N THR A 262 5.04 15.35 -10.37
CA THR A 262 6.10 16.05 -11.09
C THR A 262 5.88 15.97 -12.60
N GLY A 263 6.12 17.07 -13.31
CA GLY A 263 6.17 17.12 -14.78
C GLY A 263 7.59 16.83 -15.31
N SER A 264 7.69 16.65 -16.62
CA SER A 264 8.99 16.55 -17.31
C SER A 264 9.62 17.93 -17.54
N THR A 265 10.83 17.98 -18.11
CA THR A 265 11.49 19.26 -18.46
C THR A 265 10.69 20.12 -19.42
N LEU A 266 9.79 19.51 -20.21
CA LEU A 266 8.95 20.17 -21.20
C LEU A 266 7.49 20.32 -20.75
N GLY A 267 7.13 19.83 -19.56
CA GLY A 267 5.74 19.86 -19.08
C GLY A 267 5.60 20.26 -17.63
N ASN A 268 4.45 20.81 -17.29
CA ASN A 268 4.19 21.37 -15.97
C ASN A 268 4.04 20.28 -14.91
N GLY A 269 4.40 20.61 -13.67
CA GLY A 269 3.98 19.85 -12.49
C GLY A 269 2.46 19.93 -12.30
N GLY A 270 1.92 18.97 -11.56
CA GLY A 270 0.51 18.94 -11.19
C GLY A 270 0.22 19.91 -10.04
N ALA A 271 -1.02 20.40 -9.99
CA ALA A 271 -1.50 21.17 -8.85
C ALA A 271 -1.63 20.28 -7.60
N GLY A 272 -1.42 20.85 -6.41
CA GLY A 272 -1.79 20.21 -5.15
C GLY A 272 -3.30 20.09 -5.00
N GLY A 273 -3.74 19.13 -4.19
CA GLY A 273 -5.13 18.97 -3.80
C GLY A 273 -5.54 19.97 -2.72
N ALA A 274 -6.83 20.30 -2.69
CA ALA A 274 -7.40 21.10 -1.61
C ALA A 274 -7.39 20.34 -0.28
N GLY A 275 -7.26 21.05 0.84
CA GLY A 275 -7.57 20.50 2.15
C GLY A 275 -9.07 20.24 2.32
N GLY A 276 -9.41 19.37 3.26
CA GLY A 276 -10.78 19.12 3.67
C GLY A 276 -11.28 20.17 4.66
N ALA A 277 -12.61 20.32 4.73
CA ALA A 277 -13.24 21.13 5.77
C ALA A 277 -13.14 20.45 7.13
N GLY A 278 -12.92 21.24 8.19
CA GLY A 278 -13.02 20.78 9.58
C GLY A 278 -14.46 20.82 10.11
N GLY A 279 -14.60 20.38 11.36
CA GLY A 279 -15.82 20.45 12.16
C GLY A 279 -16.14 21.83 12.74
N MET A 280 -17.07 21.83 13.71
CA MET A 280 -17.58 23.03 14.38
C MET A 280 -16.57 23.64 15.35
#